data_AF-A0A914RWR0-F1
#
_entry.id   AF-A0A914RWR0-F1
#
_cell.length_a   1.000
_cell.length_b   1.000
_cell.length_c   1.000
_cell.angle_alpha   90.00
_cell.angle_beta   90.00
_cell.angle_gamma   90.00
#
_symmetry.space_group_name_H-M   'P 1'
#
loop_
_entity.id
_entity.type
_entity.pdbx_description
1 polymer ?
#
loop_
_entity_poly.entity_id
_entity_poly.type
_entity_poly.pdbx_seq_one_letter_code
_entity_poly.pdbx_strand_id
1 'polypeptide(L)'
;MIYQRQEEFVNSLFTLAMINETRREVWTQVARQHMHNMSDHLFNAFEKFFLTSAEVRSNDTIEIWSFSTSIFFAVTVVTTIGYGNPVPVTQFGRMMCIIFSLFGIPLTLVTIADIGKFLSEHLIWMYGNYLKLKQFLCYRRKAKKERREHVCEQCKKQGLSANVQIVEEQRLSLRIFYIYRVKYSSIIDRFSNLICFKKLI
;
A
#
# COMPACT_ATOMS: atom_id res chain seq x y z
N MET A 1 10.13 -18.64 20.26
CA MET A 1 9.55 -19.98 19.94
C MET A 1 10.61 -20.94 19.39
N ILE A 2 11.43 -20.54 18.41
CA ILE A 2 12.46 -21.41 17.79
C ILE A 2 13.52 -21.88 18.80
N TYR A 3 14.05 -20.99 19.63
CA TYR A 3 15.07 -21.32 20.64
C TYR A 3 14.59 -22.33 21.69
N GLN A 4 13.35 -22.21 22.16
CA GLN A 4 12.76 -23.13 23.13
C GLN A 4 12.66 -24.57 22.58
N ARG A 5 12.39 -24.71 21.28
CA ARG A 5 12.36 -26.02 20.59
C ARG A 5 13.76 -26.60 20.38
N GLN A 6 14.76 -25.76 20.14
CA GLN A 6 16.16 -26.19 20.06
C GLN A 6 16.63 -26.72 21.42
N GLU A 7 16.24 -26.08 22.52
CA GLU A 7 16.52 -26.59 23.87
C GLU A 7 15.81 -27.92 24.15
N GLU A 8 14.55 -28.09 23.75
CA GLU A 8 13.82 -29.38 23.86
C GLU A 8 14.56 -30.52 23.14
N PHE A 9 15.12 -30.25 21.96
CA PHE A 9 15.92 -31.24 21.22
C PHE A 9 17.21 -31.59 21.95
N VAL A 10 17.96 -30.59 22.37
CA VAL A 10 19.21 -30.78 23.12
C VAL A 10 18.93 -31.59 24.39
N ASN A 11 17.86 -31.27 25.13
CA ASN A 11 17.44 -32.01 26.31
C ASN A 11 17.06 -33.46 26.00
N SER A 12 16.42 -33.71 24.85
CA SER A 12 16.10 -35.07 24.40
C SER A 12 17.37 -35.88 24.10
N LEU A 13 18.38 -35.27 23.48
CA LEU A 13 19.68 -35.90 23.24
C LEU A 13 20.43 -36.19 24.55
N PHE A 14 20.45 -35.23 25.49
CA PHE A 14 21.05 -35.43 26.81
C PHE A 14 20.34 -36.54 27.60
N THR A 15 19.01 -36.65 27.47
CA THR A 15 18.26 -37.72 28.12
C THR A 15 18.66 -39.10 27.59
N LEU A 16 18.83 -39.23 26.26
CA LEU A 16 19.33 -40.46 25.63
C LEU A 16 20.76 -40.81 26.08
N ALA A 17 21.63 -39.81 26.23
CA ALA A 17 22.97 -40.00 26.77
C ALA A 17 22.94 -40.46 28.23
N MET A 18 22.06 -39.88 29.05
CA MET A 18 21.91 -40.21 30.47
C MET A 18 21.41 -41.64 30.69
N ILE A 19 20.57 -42.18 29.81
CA ILE A 19 20.13 -43.58 29.85
C ILE A 19 21.11 -44.57 29.19
N ASN A 20 22.30 -44.09 28.79
CA ASN A 20 23.36 -44.87 28.14
C ASN A 20 22.92 -45.60 26.85
N GLU A 21 21.96 -45.01 26.12
CA GLU A 21 21.45 -45.57 24.87
C GLU A 21 22.45 -45.28 23.75
N THR A 22 23.10 -46.31 23.21
CA THR A 22 24.18 -46.17 22.21
C THR A 22 23.75 -46.58 20.79
N ARG A 23 22.53 -47.11 20.62
CA ARG A 23 22.01 -47.54 19.31
C ARG A 23 21.84 -46.34 18.38
N ARG A 24 22.66 -46.31 17.32
CA ARG A 24 22.63 -45.26 16.29
C ARG A 24 21.22 -45.04 15.72
N GLU A 25 20.43 -46.10 15.55
CA GLU A 25 19.07 -46.03 15.02
C GLU A 25 18.17 -45.08 15.82
N VAL A 26 18.21 -45.16 17.17
CA VAL A 26 17.40 -44.34 18.07
C VAL A 26 17.81 -42.87 17.97
N TRP A 27 19.11 -42.58 17.97
CA TRP A 27 19.64 -41.22 17.80
C TRP A 27 19.26 -40.63 16.44
N THR A 28 19.40 -41.43 15.37
CA THR A 28 19.01 -41.00 14.03
C THR A 28 17.52 -40.77 13.91
N GLN A 29 16.69 -41.55 14.62
CA GLN A 29 15.24 -41.39 14.62
C GLN A 29 14.82 -40.11 15.34
N VAL A 30 15.39 -39.82 16.51
CA VAL A 30 15.08 -38.58 17.26
C VAL A 30 15.56 -37.33 16.50
N ALA A 31 16.76 -37.37 15.93
CA ALA A 31 17.26 -36.29 15.08
C ALA A 31 16.39 -36.07 13.84
N ARG A 32 16.00 -37.14 13.15
CA ARG A 32 15.13 -37.07 11.97
C ARG A 32 13.74 -36.56 12.33
N GLN A 33 13.17 -37.02 13.45
CA GLN A 33 11.87 -36.55 13.93
C GLN A 33 11.90 -35.06 14.27
N HIS A 34 12.95 -34.60 14.94
CA HIS A 34 13.09 -33.18 15.26
C HIS A 34 13.23 -32.32 13.99
N MET A 35 14.06 -32.76 13.04
CA MET A 35 14.20 -32.08 11.75
C MET A 35 12.89 -32.02 10.97
N HIS A 36 12.11 -33.11 10.93
CA HIS A 36 10.79 -33.11 10.27
C HIS A 36 9.80 -32.19 10.96
N ASN A 37 9.69 -32.25 12.29
CA ASN A 37 8.81 -31.37 13.04
C ASN A 37 9.19 -29.89 12.80
N MET A 38 10.48 -29.57 12.78
CA MET A 38 10.97 -28.22 12.52
C MET A 38 10.70 -27.79 11.08
N SER A 39 10.92 -28.65 10.09
CA SER A 39 10.61 -28.35 8.69
C SER A 39 9.13 -28.11 8.47
N ASP A 40 8.26 -28.90 9.10
CA ASP A 40 6.81 -28.74 8.99
C ASP A 40 6.34 -27.43 9.63
N HIS A 41 6.92 -27.06 10.78
CA HIS A 41 6.62 -25.77 11.40
C HIS A 41 7.11 -24.59 10.56
N LEU A 42 8.31 -24.70 9.99
CA LEU A 42 8.87 -23.68 9.12
C LEU A 42 8.03 -23.54 7.84
N PHE A 43 7.65 -24.66 7.22
CA PHE A 43 6.81 -24.69 6.04
C PHE A 43 5.42 -24.11 6.32
N ASN A 44 4.78 -24.50 7.44
CA ASN A 44 3.53 -23.91 7.86
C ASN A 44 3.65 -22.40 8.14
N ALA A 45 4.77 -21.95 8.71
CA ALA A 45 5.01 -20.53 8.97
C ALA A 45 5.18 -19.75 7.66
N PHE A 46 5.94 -20.29 6.70
CA PHE A 46 6.11 -19.70 5.37
C PHE A 46 4.82 -19.71 4.55
N GLU A 47 4.07 -20.80 4.56
CA GLU A 47 2.84 -20.93 3.77
C GLU A 47 1.69 -20.12 4.36
N LYS A 48 1.51 -20.13 5.68
CA LYS A 48 0.39 -19.42 6.32
C LYS A 48 0.65 -17.94 6.55
N PHE A 49 1.91 -17.56 6.77
CA PHE A 49 2.25 -16.17 7.11
C PHE A 49 3.15 -15.49 6.08
N PHE A 50 3.55 -16.17 4.99
CA PHE A 50 4.35 -15.63 3.88
C PHE A 50 5.55 -14.80 4.36
N LEU A 51 6.19 -15.24 5.46
CA LEU A 51 7.32 -14.55 6.06
C LEU A 51 8.52 -14.58 5.11
N THR A 52 9.29 -13.51 5.03
CA THR A 52 10.55 -13.53 4.27
C THR A 52 11.64 -14.24 5.09
N SER A 53 12.61 -14.89 4.44
CA SER A 53 13.75 -15.53 5.14
C SER A 53 14.55 -14.57 6.02
N ALA A 54 14.54 -13.26 5.69
CA ALA A 54 15.12 -12.20 6.49
C ALA A 54 14.35 -11.95 7.81
N GLU A 55 13.01 -12.05 7.78
CA GLU A 55 12.12 -11.84 8.94
C GLU A 55 12.14 -13.03 9.91
N VAL A 56 12.25 -14.26 9.39
CA VAL A 56 12.43 -15.45 10.23
C VAL A 56 13.79 -15.43 10.95
N ARG A 57 14.79 -14.80 10.35
CA ARG A 57 16.16 -14.74 10.89
C ARG A 57 16.36 -13.65 11.93
N SER A 58 15.62 -12.54 11.87
CA SER A 58 15.79 -11.43 12.83
C SER A 58 15.20 -11.72 14.21
N ASN A 59 14.35 -12.74 14.36
CA ASN A 59 13.82 -13.25 15.63
C ASN A 59 13.09 -12.21 16.52
N ASP A 60 12.87 -11.00 16.00
CA ASP A 60 11.83 -10.12 16.50
C ASP A 60 10.50 -10.83 16.25
N THR A 61 9.65 -10.89 17.26
CA THR A 61 8.25 -11.27 17.05
C THR A 61 7.63 -10.20 16.17
N ILE A 62 7.80 -10.30 14.86
CA ILE A 62 7.28 -9.35 13.90
C ILE A 62 5.78 -9.41 14.05
N GLU A 63 5.21 -8.36 14.65
CA GLU A 63 3.78 -8.15 14.66
C GLU A 63 3.38 -7.94 13.19
N ILE A 64 2.98 -9.05 12.55
CA ILE A 64 2.49 -9.13 11.15
C ILE A 64 1.47 -8.00 10.90
N TRP A 65 0.68 -7.70 11.93
CA TRP A 65 -0.30 -6.62 11.98
C TRP A 65 0.18 -5.47 12.86
N SER A 66 1.02 -4.61 12.30
CA SER A 66 1.30 -3.28 12.83
C SER A 66 0.30 -2.27 12.28
N PHE A 67 0.13 -1.11 12.91
CA PHE A 67 -0.78 -0.05 12.40
C PHE A 67 -0.45 0.35 10.95
N SER A 68 0.84 0.49 10.64
CA SER A 68 1.32 0.82 9.30
C SER A 68 0.99 -0.27 8.26
N THR A 69 1.23 -1.55 8.59
CA THR A 69 0.93 -2.67 7.68
C THR A 69 -0.57 -2.88 7.51
N SER A 70 -1.36 -2.56 8.53
CA SER A 70 -2.84 -2.62 8.49
C SER A 70 -3.44 -1.56 7.56
N ILE A 71 -2.94 -0.32 7.61
CA ILE A 71 -3.35 0.74 6.67
C ILE A 71 -2.92 0.37 5.25
N PHE A 72 -1.69 -0.11 5.07
CA PHE A 72 -1.21 -0.55 3.77
C PHE A 72 -2.08 -1.65 3.18
N PHE A 73 -2.46 -2.64 3.99
CA PHE A 73 -3.43 -3.67 3.60
C PHE A 73 -4.80 -3.07 3.21
N ALA A 74 -5.36 -2.19 4.04
CA ALA A 74 -6.66 -1.57 3.74
C ALA A 74 -6.65 -0.77 2.43
N VAL A 75 -5.57 -0.01 2.18
CA VAL A 75 -5.40 0.74 0.93
C VAL A 75 -5.30 -0.20 -0.27
N THR A 76 -4.50 -1.27 -0.17
CA THR A 76 -4.28 -2.22 -1.29
C THR A 76 -5.52 -3.05 -1.61
N VAL A 77 -6.37 -3.34 -0.63
CA VAL A 77 -7.69 -3.96 -0.82
C VAL A 77 -8.62 -3.03 -1.60
N VAL A 78 -8.75 -1.78 -1.16
CA VAL A 78 -9.68 -0.81 -1.75
C VAL A 78 -9.24 -0.34 -3.14
N THR A 79 -7.93 -0.25 -3.37
CA THR A 79 -7.34 0.02 -4.69
C THR A 79 -7.33 -1.20 -5.60
N THR A 80 -7.84 -2.35 -5.13
CA THR A 80 -7.88 -3.63 -5.86
C THR A 80 -6.51 -4.14 -6.32
N ILE A 81 -5.42 -3.65 -5.71
CA ILE A 81 -4.06 -4.14 -5.99
C ILE A 81 -3.90 -5.55 -5.41
N GLY A 82 -4.32 -5.73 -4.14
CA GLY A 82 -4.43 -7.03 -3.49
C GLY A 82 -3.16 -7.89 -3.54
N TYR A 83 -2.04 -7.43 -2.97
CA TYR A 83 -0.77 -8.18 -2.96
C TYR A 83 -0.84 -9.59 -2.32
N GLY A 84 -1.86 -9.85 -1.49
CA GLY A 84 -2.08 -11.17 -0.89
C GLY A 84 -1.29 -11.44 0.40
N ASN A 85 -0.51 -10.47 0.92
CA ASN A 85 0.21 -10.58 2.19
C ASN A 85 0.33 -9.19 2.87
N PRO A 86 0.00 -9.03 4.16
CA PRO A 86 -0.67 -9.98 5.07
C PRO A 86 -2.19 -10.06 4.83
N VAL A 87 -2.81 -11.22 5.08
CA VAL A 87 -4.27 -11.45 4.89
C VAL A 87 -4.96 -11.91 6.18
N PRO A 88 -6.21 -11.48 6.43
CA PRO A 88 -6.94 -11.91 7.61
C PRO A 88 -7.24 -13.42 7.55
N VAL A 89 -6.63 -14.16 8.46
CA VAL A 89 -6.86 -15.61 8.62
C VAL A 89 -8.19 -15.93 9.31
N THR A 90 -8.74 -14.97 10.06
CA THR A 90 -9.95 -15.16 10.86
C THR A 90 -11.23 -15.03 10.01
N GLN A 91 -12.24 -15.84 10.30
CA GLN A 91 -13.52 -15.81 9.58
C GLN A 91 -14.20 -14.44 9.67
N PHE A 92 -14.14 -13.81 10.85
CA PHE A 92 -14.68 -12.47 11.06
C PHE A 92 -13.91 -11.40 10.27
N GLY A 93 -12.57 -11.45 10.27
CA GLY A 93 -11.74 -10.52 9.50
C GLY A 93 -12.00 -10.60 7.99
N ARG A 94 -12.23 -11.81 7.46
CA ARG A 94 -12.62 -12.03 6.06
C ARG A 94 -13.97 -11.42 5.73
N MET A 95 -14.99 -11.64 6.57
CA MET A 95 -16.32 -11.07 6.36
C MET A 95 -16.29 -9.53 6.36
N MET A 96 -15.54 -8.94 7.29
CA MET A 96 -15.36 -7.48 7.35
C MET A 96 -14.59 -6.95 6.12
N CYS A 97 -13.60 -7.69 5.62
CA CYS A 97 -12.86 -7.35 4.40
C CYS A 97 -13.78 -7.32 3.16
N ILE A 98 -14.70 -8.29 3.03
CA ILE A 98 -15.66 -8.33 1.92
C ILE A 98 -16.58 -7.10 1.96
N ILE A 99 -17.17 -6.80 3.12
CA ILE A 99 -18.05 -5.63 3.28
C ILE A 99 -17.28 -4.34 2.99
N PHE A 100 -16.06 -4.22 3.51
CA PHE A 100 -15.18 -3.08 3.27
C PHE A 100 -14.86 -2.89 1.78
N SER A 101 -14.59 -3.98 1.06
CA SER A 101 -14.30 -3.95 -0.38
C SER A 101 -15.51 -3.52 -1.21
N LEU A 102 -16.71 -4.01 -0.88
CA LEU A 102 -17.94 -3.70 -1.60
C LEU A 102 -18.27 -2.19 -1.59
N PHE A 103 -18.11 -1.52 -0.45
CA PHE A 103 -18.33 -0.07 -0.36
C PHE A 103 -17.09 0.74 -0.70
N GLY A 104 -15.90 0.17 -0.47
CA GLY A 104 -14.64 0.86 -0.65
C GLY A 104 -14.28 1.09 -2.12
N ILE A 105 -14.43 0.06 -2.95
CA ILE A 105 -14.03 0.15 -4.37
C ILE A 105 -14.81 1.24 -5.11
N PRO A 106 -16.16 1.32 -5.03
CA PRO A 106 -16.92 2.38 -5.69
C PRO A 106 -16.52 3.77 -5.21
N LEU A 107 -16.29 3.92 -3.90
CA LEU A 107 -15.94 5.23 -3.36
C LEU A 107 -14.54 5.66 -3.80
N THR A 108 -13.59 4.73 -3.88
CA THR A 108 -12.24 5.03 -4.35
C THR A 108 -12.23 5.39 -5.83
N LEU A 109 -13.03 4.74 -6.67
CA LEU A 109 -13.19 5.12 -8.07
C LEU A 109 -13.70 6.56 -8.23
N VAL A 110 -14.70 6.97 -7.43
CA VAL A 110 -15.19 8.36 -7.43
C VAL A 110 -14.08 9.33 -7.00
N THR A 111 -13.35 9.03 -5.91
CA THR A 111 -12.26 9.89 -5.45
C THR A 111 -11.14 10.02 -6.47
N ILE A 112 -10.78 8.94 -7.18
CA ILE A 112 -9.74 8.97 -8.22
C ILE A 112 -10.18 9.84 -9.39
N ALA A 113 -11.44 9.75 -9.82
CA ALA A 113 -11.98 10.58 -10.90
C ALA A 113 -11.91 12.07 -10.55
N ASP A 114 -12.25 12.43 -9.31
CA ASP A 114 -12.21 13.82 -8.84
C ASP A 114 -10.77 14.32 -8.68
N ILE A 115 -9.87 13.50 -8.13
CA ILE A 115 -8.43 13.82 -8.05
C ILE A 115 -7.85 14.03 -9.46
N GLY A 116 -8.25 13.21 -10.43
CA GLY A 116 -7.85 13.34 -11.82
C GLY A 116 -8.27 14.68 -12.45
N LYS A 117 -9.49 15.15 -12.17
CA LYS A 117 -9.96 16.48 -12.60
C LYS A 117 -9.16 17.60 -11.97
N PHE A 118 -8.96 17.55 -10.65
CA PHE A 118 -8.16 18.55 -9.93
C PHE A 118 -6.72 18.62 -10.44
N LEU A 119 -6.08 17.46 -10.66
CA LEU A 119 -4.74 17.38 -11.24
C LEU A 119 -4.72 17.97 -12.65
N SER A 120 -5.69 17.65 -13.50
CA SER A 120 -5.77 18.18 -14.86
C SER A 120 -5.89 19.70 -14.87
N GLU A 121 -6.81 20.26 -14.08
CA GLU A 121 -6.98 21.72 -13.94
C GLU A 121 -5.70 22.40 -13.43
N HIS A 122 -5.05 21.81 -12.43
CA HIS A 122 -3.80 22.34 -11.88
C HIS A 122 -2.66 22.26 -12.90
N LEU A 123 -2.55 21.18 -13.66
CA LEU A 123 -1.56 21.01 -14.72
C LEU A 123 -1.78 22.00 -15.86
N ILE A 124 -3.02 22.22 -16.29
CA ILE A 124 -3.37 23.20 -17.32
C ILE A 124 -3.05 24.62 -16.84
N TRP A 125 -3.40 24.95 -15.58
CA TRP A 125 -3.07 26.24 -14.98
C TRP A 125 -1.55 26.46 -14.89
N MET A 126 -0.81 25.47 -14.39
CA MET A 126 0.65 25.48 -14.30
C MET A 126 1.30 25.63 -15.67
N TYR A 127 0.85 24.86 -16.66
CA TYR A 127 1.36 24.91 -18.03
C TYR A 127 1.02 26.24 -18.71
N GLY A 128 -0.18 26.78 -18.49
CA GLY A 128 -0.59 28.10 -18.95
C GLY A 128 0.26 29.22 -18.36
N ASN A 129 0.54 29.18 -17.05
CA ASN A 129 1.45 30.12 -16.39
C ASN A 129 2.89 29.98 -16.88
N TYR A 130 3.36 28.75 -17.11
CA TYR A 130 4.68 28.49 -17.70
C TYR A 130 4.78 29.04 -19.13
N LEU A 131 3.78 28.82 -19.98
CA LEU A 131 3.73 29.36 -21.33
C LEU A 131 3.61 30.89 -21.34
N LYS A 132 2.79 31.48 -20.45
CA LYS A 132 2.73 32.93 -20.26
C LYS A 132 4.07 33.49 -19.81
N LEU A 133 4.77 32.83 -18.88
CA LEU A 133 6.10 33.23 -18.44
C LEU A 133 7.12 33.15 -19.60
N LYS A 134 7.10 32.06 -20.38
CA LYS A 134 7.95 31.91 -21.57
C LYS A 134 7.63 32.96 -22.64
N GLN A 135 6.35 33.23 -22.91
CA GLN A 135 5.93 34.29 -23.82
C GLN A 135 6.28 35.67 -23.27
N PHE A 136 6.20 35.92 -21.97
CA PHE A 136 6.62 37.18 -21.36
C PHE A 136 8.14 37.38 -21.48
N LEU A 137 8.93 36.33 -21.25
CA LEU A 137 10.38 36.34 -21.46
C LEU A 137 10.74 36.52 -22.95
N CYS A 138 10.05 35.83 -23.86
CA CYS A 138 10.23 35.99 -25.31
C CYS A 138 9.75 37.35 -25.80
N TYR A 139 8.66 37.90 -25.27
CA TYR A 139 8.15 39.23 -25.56
C TYR A 139 9.10 40.30 -25.04
N ARG A 140 9.70 40.16 -23.84
CA ARG A 140 10.78 41.07 -23.40
C ARG A 140 12.02 40.97 -24.28
N ARG A 141 12.37 39.77 -24.78
CA ARG A 141 13.45 39.59 -25.77
C ARG A 141 13.09 40.18 -27.15
N LYS A 142 11.84 40.00 -27.61
CA LYS A 142 11.32 40.54 -28.88
C LYS A 142 11.10 42.03 -28.82
N ALA A 143 10.53 42.63 -27.78
CA ALA A 143 10.44 44.09 -27.62
C ALA A 143 11.84 44.75 -27.60
N LYS A 144 12.88 44.03 -27.14
CA LYS A 144 14.28 44.46 -27.28
C LYS A 144 14.81 44.34 -28.72
N LYS A 145 14.23 43.45 -29.54
CA LYS A 145 14.58 43.19 -30.96
C LYS A 145 13.67 43.87 -32.00
N GLU A 146 12.41 44.17 -31.69
CA GLU A 146 11.33 44.72 -32.52
C GLU A 146 11.34 46.24 -32.52
N ARG A 147 12.11 46.87 -31.60
CA ARG A 147 12.71 48.18 -31.86
C ARG A 147 13.65 48.16 -33.09
N ARG A 148 13.92 47.01 -33.72
CA ARG A 148 14.67 46.92 -34.98
C ARG A 148 13.87 46.47 -36.21
N GLU A 149 12.68 45.86 -36.12
CA GLU A 149 11.99 45.33 -37.33
C GLU A 149 10.49 45.01 -37.05
N HIS A 150 9.58 45.70 -37.74
CA HIS A 150 8.10 45.57 -37.69
C HIS A 150 7.57 44.52 -38.68
N VAL A 151 6.75 43.52 -38.27
CA VAL A 151 5.95 42.70 -39.22
C VAL A 151 4.60 42.16 -38.67
N CYS A 152 3.56 42.40 -39.49
CA CYS A 152 2.19 41.85 -39.69
C CYS A 152 1.41 41.08 -38.60
N GLU A 153 0.16 41.55 -38.40
CA GLU A 153 -0.77 41.24 -37.31
C GLU A 153 -1.77 40.10 -37.63
N GLN A 154 -1.83 39.65 -38.88
CA GLN A 154 -2.86 38.72 -39.37
C GLN A 154 -2.69 37.27 -38.87
N CYS A 155 -1.46 36.81 -38.59
CA CYS A 155 -1.19 35.41 -38.20
C CYS A 155 -1.38 35.09 -36.71
N LYS A 156 -1.65 36.07 -35.84
CA LYS A 156 -1.73 35.84 -34.38
C LYS A 156 -3.06 35.24 -33.90
N LYS A 157 -4.13 35.37 -34.71
CA LYS A 157 -5.50 35.06 -34.29
C LYS A 157 -5.88 33.57 -34.42
N GLN A 158 -5.10 32.74 -35.11
CA GLN A 158 -5.50 31.34 -35.40
C GLN A 158 -4.98 30.27 -34.43
N GLY A 159 -4.20 30.61 -33.41
CA GLY A 159 -3.56 29.60 -32.54
C GLY A 159 -4.24 29.29 -31.19
N LEU A 160 -5.36 29.93 -30.86
CA LEU A 160 -5.85 29.98 -29.47
C LEU A 160 -7.36 29.74 -29.33
N SER A 161 -7.92 28.85 -30.14
CA SER A 161 -9.30 28.38 -29.97
C SER A 161 -9.35 26.86 -30.07
N ALA A 162 -8.70 26.18 -29.14
CA ALA A 162 -9.06 24.81 -28.79
C ALA A 162 -9.89 24.88 -27.52
N ASN A 163 -11.20 24.70 -27.70
CA ASN A 163 -12.23 24.61 -26.67
C ASN A 163 -11.75 23.80 -25.46
N VAL A 164 -11.57 24.47 -24.33
CA VAL A 164 -11.70 23.83 -23.02
C VAL A 164 -13.04 24.30 -22.48
N GLN A 165 -14.08 23.50 -22.72
CA GLN A 165 -15.31 23.62 -21.96
C GLN A 165 -14.98 23.27 -20.51
N ILE A 166 -14.81 24.31 -19.70
CA ILE A 166 -14.63 24.19 -18.26
C ILE A 166 -15.96 23.71 -17.69
N VAL A 167 -15.93 22.55 -17.04
CA VAL A 167 -17.05 21.90 -16.38
C VAL A 167 -17.54 22.81 -15.24
N GLU A 168 -18.64 23.52 -15.49
CA GLU A 168 -19.32 24.41 -14.54
C GLU A 168 -20.21 23.62 -13.53
N GLU A 169 -19.65 22.56 -12.94
CA GLU A 169 -20.34 21.74 -11.92
C GLU A 169 -19.58 21.63 -10.58
N GLN A 170 -18.41 22.27 -10.43
CA GLN A 170 -17.48 21.95 -9.34
C GLN A 170 -17.80 22.52 -7.94
N ARG A 171 -18.80 23.39 -7.75
CA ARG A 171 -19.06 23.95 -6.40
C ARG A 171 -19.81 23.00 -5.45
N LEU A 172 -20.58 22.04 -5.96
CA LEU A 172 -21.23 21.03 -5.10
C LEU A 172 -20.27 19.90 -4.67
N SER A 173 -19.20 19.65 -5.43
CA SER A 173 -18.28 18.55 -5.14
C SER A 173 -17.46 18.77 -3.87
N LEU A 174 -16.98 19.98 -3.56
CA LEU A 174 -16.04 20.19 -2.43
C LEU A 174 -16.65 19.92 -1.04
N ARG A 175 -17.92 20.27 -0.80
CA ARG A 175 -18.61 19.97 0.48
C ARG A 175 -18.91 18.48 0.61
N ILE A 176 -19.34 17.87 -0.49
CA ILE A 176 -19.53 16.42 -0.60
C ILE A 176 -18.18 15.71 -0.38
N PHE A 177 -17.11 16.19 -1.00
CA PHE A 177 -15.74 15.69 -0.89
C PHE A 177 -15.21 15.80 0.54
N TYR A 178 -15.46 16.90 1.25
CA TYR A 178 -15.04 17.04 2.64
C TYR A 178 -15.81 16.05 3.54
N ILE A 179 -17.12 15.92 3.35
CA ILE A 179 -17.94 14.97 4.11
C ILE A 179 -17.54 13.53 3.80
N TYR A 180 -17.37 13.16 2.53
CA TYR A 180 -16.93 11.83 2.13
C TYR A 180 -15.50 11.57 2.57
N ARG A 181 -14.55 12.48 2.39
CA ARG A 181 -13.16 12.33 2.83
C ARG A 181 -13.04 12.21 4.35
N VAL A 182 -13.78 13.00 5.13
CA VAL A 182 -13.79 12.90 6.60
C VAL A 182 -14.43 11.59 7.05
N LYS A 183 -15.56 11.20 6.44
CA LYS A 183 -16.26 9.96 6.78
C LYS A 183 -15.45 8.73 6.36
N TYR A 184 -14.75 8.81 5.22
CA TYR A 184 -13.93 7.75 4.68
C TYR A 184 -12.59 7.62 5.37
N SER A 185 -11.92 8.74 5.71
CA SER A 185 -10.77 8.71 6.63
C SER A 185 -11.20 8.13 7.96
N SER A 186 -12.34 8.57 8.53
CA SER A 186 -12.84 8.00 9.79
C SER A 186 -13.18 6.51 9.69
N ILE A 187 -13.68 6.02 8.55
CA ILE A 187 -13.95 4.60 8.31
C ILE A 187 -12.65 3.82 8.14
N ILE A 188 -11.68 4.33 7.38
CA ILE A 188 -10.35 3.71 7.20
C ILE A 188 -9.59 3.70 8.52
N ASP A 189 -9.60 4.80 9.28
CA ASP A 189 -8.98 4.90 10.59
C ASP A 189 -9.68 3.99 11.58
N ARG A 190 -11.02 3.88 11.54
CA ARG A 190 -11.78 2.96 12.41
C ARG A 190 -11.60 1.50 12.01
N PHE A 191 -11.42 1.19 10.73
CA PHE A 191 -11.13 -0.14 10.22
C PHE A 191 -9.68 -0.55 10.54
N SER A 192 -8.73 0.35 10.33
CA SER A 192 -7.30 0.18 10.68
C SER A 192 -7.12 0.08 12.19
N ASN A 193 -7.83 0.90 12.97
CA ASN A 193 -7.90 0.73 14.42
C ASN A 193 -8.67 -0.55 14.80
N LEU A 194 -9.67 -1.01 14.06
CA LEU A 194 -10.30 -2.31 14.35
C LEU A 194 -9.31 -3.46 14.16
N ILE A 195 -8.50 -3.40 13.09
CA ILE A 195 -7.46 -4.38 12.77
C ILE A 195 -6.30 -4.30 13.79
N CYS A 196 -5.95 -3.09 14.25
CA CYS A 196 -4.84 -2.86 15.17
C CYS A 196 -5.23 -3.08 16.66
N PHE A 197 -6.44 -2.71 17.06
CA PHE A 197 -6.90 -2.69 18.46
C PHE A 197 -7.58 -3.99 18.88
N LYS A 198 -8.29 -4.67 17.96
CA LYS A 198 -8.48 -6.11 18.09
C LYS A 198 -7.23 -6.75 17.50
N LYS A 199 -6.27 -7.15 18.34
CA LYS A 199 -5.38 -8.28 18.06
C LYS A 199 -6.29 -9.44 17.67
N LEU A 200 -6.70 -9.53 16.40
CA LEU A 200 -7.71 -10.46 15.92
C LEU A 200 -7.10 -11.86 16.00
N ILE A 201 -7.26 -12.44 17.20
CA ILE A 201 -7.23 -13.87 17.54
C ILE A 201 -7.71 -14.70 16.36
#